data_AF-A0A2G9GRU7-F1
#
_entry.id   AF-A0A2G9GRU7-F1
#
_cell.length_a   1.000
_cell.length_b   1.000
_cell.length_c   1.000
_cell.angle_alpha   90.00
_cell.angle_beta   90.00
_cell.angle_gamma   90.00
#
_symmetry.space_group_name_H-M   'P 1'
#
loop_
_entity.id
_entity.type
_entity.pdbx_description
1 polymer ?
#
loop_
_entity_poly.entity_id
_entity_poly.type
_entity_poly.pdbx_seq_one_letter_code
_entity_poly.pdbx_strand_id
1 'polypeptide(L)'
;MLRAMVVAQPPSCSAAVRAAANKKPPSQLPKKTQRRKPTKNTTHGFGGKKKEPVWQCVNNCGACCKLDKGPNFPSPDEIFEDPSDVQLYKSLIGEDGWCVHYDKSSRKCSIYAERPYFCRVEPEIFDKLYGIDKKKFNKEACSCCVDTIKAVYGTHSEELEKFNHAIWSSGSK
;
A
#
# COMPACT_ATOMS: atom_id res chain seq x y z
N MET A 1 24.52 -11.60 -29.72
CA MET A 1 23.92 -11.89 -28.40
C MET A 1 23.01 -10.73 -28.02
N LEU A 2 21.70 -10.93 -28.14
CA LEU A 2 20.69 -9.89 -27.89
C LEU A 2 20.53 -9.69 -26.38
N ARG A 3 20.90 -8.52 -25.86
CA ARG A 3 20.60 -8.12 -24.48
C ARG A 3 19.08 -7.96 -24.36
N ALA A 4 18.42 -8.89 -23.67
CA ALA A 4 17.04 -8.73 -23.27
C ALA A 4 16.94 -7.50 -22.35
N MET A 5 16.17 -6.51 -22.78
CA MET A 5 15.84 -5.35 -21.95
C MET A 5 14.92 -5.84 -20.82
N VAL A 6 15.41 -5.76 -19.59
CA VAL A 6 14.58 -5.96 -18.39
C VAL A 6 13.51 -4.88 -18.41
N VAL A 7 12.27 -5.28 -18.69
CA VAL A 7 11.09 -4.43 -18.52
C VAL A 7 11.01 -4.11 -17.03
N ALA A 8 11.33 -2.87 -16.67
CA ALA A 8 11.16 -2.36 -15.32
C ALA A 8 9.67 -2.44 -14.97
N GLN A 9 9.30 -3.47 -14.22
CA GLN A 9 7.96 -3.60 -13.66
C GLN A 9 7.71 -2.40 -12.72
N PRO A 10 6.48 -1.86 -12.70
CA PRO A 10 6.14 -0.72 -11.86
C PRO A 10 6.41 -1.05 -10.38
N PRO A 11 6.76 -0.04 -9.55
CA PRO A 11 7.16 -0.26 -8.17
C PRO A 11 6.01 -0.89 -7.38
N SER A 12 6.18 -2.16 -7.06
CA SER A 12 5.41 -2.85 -6.03
C SER A 12 5.37 -1.98 -4.77
N CYS A 13 4.32 -2.08 -3.95
CA CYS A 13 4.29 -1.59 -2.56
C CYS A 13 5.60 -1.86 -1.79
N SER A 14 6.32 -2.94 -2.15
CA SER A 14 7.67 -3.21 -1.68
C SER A 14 8.63 -2.04 -1.87
N ALA A 15 8.61 -1.33 -3.00
CA ALA A 15 9.56 -0.26 -3.32
C ALA A 15 9.17 1.09 -2.70
N ALA A 16 7.88 1.42 -2.60
CA ALA A 16 7.43 2.63 -1.90
C ALA A 16 7.68 2.51 -0.37
N VAL A 17 7.38 1.35 0.21
CA VAL A 17 7.69 1.03 1.61
C VAL A 17 9.21 0.96 1.82
N ARG A 18 9.99 0.29 0.95
CA ARG A 18 11.46 0.29 1.04
C ARG A 18 12.08 1.68 0.89
N ALA A 19 11.57 2.51 -0.02
CA ALA A 19 12.08 3.87 -0.22
C ALA A 19 11.70 4.82 0.93
N ALA A 20 10.64 4.50 1.68
CA ALA A 20 10.27 5.21 2.90
C ALA A 20 11.04 4.71 4.12
N ALA A 21 11.15 3.39 4.31
CA ALA A 21 11.93 2.77 5.39
C ALA A 21 13.42 3.14 5.34
N ASN A 22 13.96 3.40 4.14
CA ASN A 22 15.35 3.83 3.96
C ASN A 22 15.55 5.35 4.16
N LYS A 23 14.48 6.12 4.44
CA LYS A 23 14.59 7.53 4.82
C LYS A 23 14.60 7.61 6.34
N LYS A 24 15.79 7.67 6.93
CA LYS A 24 15.95 8.08 8.33
C LYS A 24 15.15 9.39 8.57
N PRO A 25 14.42 9.53 9.69
CA PRO A 25 13.79 10.80 10.03
C PRO A 25 14.90 11.87 10.09
N PRO A 26 14.68 13.08 9.54
CA PRO A 26 15.70 14.10 9.59
C PRO A 26 15.90 14.52 11.05
N SER A 27 17.01 14.06 11.62
CA SER A 27 17.56 14.63 12.85
C SER A 27 17.76 16.13 12.62
N GLN A 28 17.19 16.91 13.53
CA GLN A 28 17.20 18.36 13.51
C GLN A 28 18.63 18.90 13.43
N LEU A 29 18.91 19.78 12.46
CA LEU A 29 20.00 20.78 12.44
C LEU A 29 19.80 21.73 11.22
N PRO A 30 20.36 22.96 11.23
CA PRO A 30 19.58 24.20 11.24
C PRO A 30 19.39 24.85 9.85
N LYS A 31 18.39 25.73 9.79
CA LYS A 31 17.98 26.56 8.63
C LYS A 31 19.18 27.23 7.95
N LYS A 32 19.46 26.85 6.70
CA LYS A 32 20.24 27.67 5.75
C LYS A 32 19.38 28.08 4.56
N THR A 33 19.21 29.39 4.47
CA THR A 33 18.55 30.17 3.42
C THR A 33 19.03 29.75 2.03
N GLN A 34 18.11 29.28 1.17
CA GLN A 34 18.40 29.07 -0.25
C GLN A 34 17.57 30.01 -1.14
N ARG A 35 18.32 30.75 -1.95
CA ARG A 35 17.90 31.70 -2.98
C ARG A 35 16.90 31.06 -3.96
N ARG A 36 15.85 31.80 -4.29
CA ARG A 36 14.91 31.52 -5.39
C ARG A 36 15.66 31.46 -6.73
N LYS A 37 15.42 30.41 -7.53
CA LYS A 37 15.70 30.38 -8.98
C LYS A 37 14.38 30.21 -9.76
N PRO A 38 14.29 30.72 -11.00
CA PRO A 38 13.02 31.05 -11.63
C PRO A 38 12.30 29.83 -12.21
N THR A 39 10.98 29.84 -12.06
CA THR A 39 10.02 28.92 -12.68
C THR A 39 10.01 29.10 -14.19
N LYS A 40 10.46 28.08 -14.94
CA LYS A 40 10.19 27.98 -16.38
C LYS A 40 8.81 27.38 -16.54
N ASN A 41 7.84 28.25 -16.86
CA ASN A 41 6.55 27.84 -17.37
C ASN A 41 6.71 27.43 -18.84
N THR A 42 6.54 26.16 -19.14
CA THR A 42 6.24 25.70 -20.49
C THR A 42 4.85 25.08 -20.47
N THR A 43 3.87 25.92 -20.79
CA THR A 43 2.52 25.54 -21.19
C THR A 43 2.60 24.74 -22.49
N HIS A 44 1.82 23.66 -22.61
CA HIS A 44 1.13 23.10 -23.78
C HIS A 44 0.72 21.66 -23.42
N GLY A 45 -0.52 21.45 -22.97
CA GLY A 45 -1.02 20.11 -22.66
C GLY A 45 -2.51 20.14 -22.34
N PHE A 46 -3.28 19.37 -23.11
CA PHE A 46 -4.72 19.19 -23.00
C PHE A 46 -5.18 19.06 -21.52
N GLY A 47 -5.98 20.02 -21.06
CA GLY A 47 -6.47 20.17 -19.70
C GLY A 47 -7.55 19.16 -19.30
N GLY A 48 -7.31 17.88 -19.49
CA GLY A 48 -8.05 16.84 -18.78
C GLY A 48 -7.55 16.79 -17.34
N LYS A 49 -8.38 17.12 -16.35
CA LYS A 49 -8.07 16.82 -14.95
C LYS A 49 -7.82 15.30 -14.88
N LYS A 50 -6.58 14.88 -14.62
CA LYS A 50 -6.25 13.46 -14.45
C LYS A 50 -7.09 12.96 -13.28
N LYS A 51 -8.04 12.06 -13.55
CA LYS A 51 -8.79 11.36 -12.50
C LYS A 51 -7.78 10.55 -11.70
N GLU A 52 -7.79 10.71 -10.38
CA GLU A 52 -6.99 9.91 -9.46
C GLU A 52 -7.89 8.82 -8.85
N PRO A 53 -7.41 7.58 -8.68
CA PRO A 53 -8.21 6.56 -8.00
C PRO A 53 -8.47 6.98 -6.56
N VAL A 54 -9.66 6.73 -6.04
CA VAL A 54 -9.99 6.94 -4.62
C VAL A 54 -10.07 5.57 -3.97
N TRP A 55 -9.18 5.35 -2.99
CA TRP A 55 -9.07 4.08 -2.30
C TRP A 55 -10.36 3.78 -1.54
N GLN A 56 -10.81 2.53 -1.64
CA GLN A 56 -11.88 1.99 -0.81
C GLN A 56 -11.70 0.48 -0.65
N CYS A 57 -12.10 -0.04 0.50
CA CYS A 57 -12.15 -1.50 0.71
C CYS A 57 -13.30 -2.09 -0.11
N VAL A 58 -13.06 -3.23 -0.76
CA VAL A 58 -14.10 -4.00 -1.44
C VAL A 58 -14.46 -5.25 -0.63
N ASN A 59 -15.77 -5.50 -0.51
CA ASN A 59 -16.28 -6.66 0.20
C ASN A 59 -15.87 -7.97 -0.49
N ASN A 60 -15.73 -9.04 0.30
CA ASN A 60 -15.39 -10.40 -0.17
C ASN A 60 -14.05 -10.52 -0.93
N CYS A 61 -13.13 -9.56 -0.78
CA CYS A 61 -11.77 -9.68 -1.30
C CYS A 61 -10.88 -10.48 -0.35
N GLY A 62 -10.63 -10.01 0.88
CA GLY A 62 -9.84 -10.75 1.86
C GLY A 62 -8.32 -10.82 1.62
N ALA A 63 -7.79 -10.29 0.51
CA ALA A 63 -6.35 -10.38 0.19
C ALA A 63 -5.44 -9.79 1.28
N CYS A 64 -5.88 -8.74 1.98
CA CYS A 64 -5.14 -8.16 3.09
C CYS A 64 -4.95 -9.11 4.28
N CYS A 65 -5.78 -10.16 4.40
CA CYS A 65 -5.70 -11.16 5.44
C CYS A 65 -4.72 -12.30 5.13
N LYS A 66 -4.13 -12.35 3.93
CA LYS A 66 -2.95 -13.20 3.69
C LYS A 66 -1.74 -12.47 4.27
N LEU A 67 -1.34 -12.80 5.50
CA LEU A 67 -0.32 -12.06 6.24
C LEU A 67 1.10 -12.53 5.89
N ASP A 68 1.29 -13.81 5.63
CA ASP A 68 2.52 -14.34 5.06
C ASP A 68 2.44 -14.36 3.52
N LYS A 69 3.17 -13.45 2.88
CA LYS A 69 3.21 -13.28 1.42
C LYS A 69 4.59 -13.60 0.82
N GLY A 70 5.49 -14.19 1.62
CA GLY A 70 6.86 -14.48 1.22
C GLY A 70 7.77 -13.25 1.07
N PRO A 71 9.01 -13.44 0.61
CA PRO A 71 10.11 -12.47 0.73
C PRO A 71 10.00 -11.23 -0.17
N ASN A 72 9.03 -11.22 -1.09
CA ASN A 72 8.82 -10.07 -1.97
C ASN A 72 8.13 -8.91 -1.23
N PHE A 73 7.49 -9.18 -0.10
CA PHE A 73 6.83 -8.20 0.76
C PHE A 73 7.69 -7.89 1.98
N PRO A 74 7.62 -6.66 2.52
CA PRO A 74 8.32 -6.33 3.76
C PRO A 74 7.84 -7.24 4.90
N SER A 75 8.79 -7.72 5.71
CA SER A 75 8.53 -8.47 6.92
C SER A 75 7.95 -7.58 8.02
N PRO A 76 7.28 -8.15 9.05
CA PRO A 76 6.78 -7.35 10.18
C PRO A 76 7.89 -6.57 10.88
N ASP A 77 9.08 -7.17 11.00
CA ASP A 77 10.26 -6.55 11.61
C ASP A 77 10.81 -5.36 10.81
N GLU A 78 10.46 -5.24 9.52
CA GLU A 78 10.80 -4.08 8.67
C GLU A 78 9.73 -2.97 8.72
N ILE A 79 8.49 -3.31 9.10
CA ILE A 79 7.35 -2.38 9.10
C ILE A 79 7.16 -1.73 10.47
N PHE A 80 7.31 -2.51 11.54
CA PHE A 80 6.98 -2.07 12.90
C PHE A 80 8.24 -1.73 13.69
N GLU A 81 8.24 -0.54 14.28
CA GLU A 81 9.29 -0.13 15.23
C GLU A 81 9.05 -0.73 16.64
N ASP A 82 7.78 -0.96 17.01
CA ASP A 82 7.41 -1.54 18.31
C ASP A 82 7.46 -3.08 18.25
N PRO A 83 8.30 -3.74 19.08
CA PRO A 83 8.34 -5.20 19.16
C PRO A 83 7.01 -5.86 19.52
N SER A 84 6.12 -5.15 20.23
CA SER A 84 4.79 -5.64 20.61
C SER A 84 3.88 -5.77 19.39
N ASP A 85 3.98 -4.83 18.44
CA ASP A 85 3.25 -4.88 17.17
C ASP A 85 3.76 -6.02 16.28
N VAL A 86 5.08 -6.25 16.25
CA VAL A 86 5.69 -7.39 15.57
C VAL A 86 5.15 -8.71 16.12
N GLN A 87 5.13 -8.85 17.45
CA GLN A 87 4.60 -10.05 18.12
C GLN A 87 3.11 -10.25 17.84
N LEU A 88 2.32 -9.17 17.93
CA LEU A 88 0.90 -9.22 17.62
C LEU A 88 0.68 -9.63 16.16
N TYR A 89 1.37 -9.02 15.19
CA TYR A 89 1.25 -9.39 13.78
C TYR A 89 1.59 -10.87 13.56
N LYS A 90 2.70 -11.36 14.13
CA LYS A 90 3.13 -12.76 14.02
C LYS A 90 2.12 -13.73 14.65
N SER A 91 1.53 -13.36 15.79
CA SER A 91 0.51 -14.18 16.46
C SER A 91 -0.78 -14.36 15.65
N LEU A 92 -1.06 -13.45 14.72
CA LEU A 92 -2.22 -13.52 13.84
C LEU A 92 -2.02 -14.45 12.65
N ILE A 93 -0.79 -14.88 12.35
CA ILE A 93 -0.48 -15.73 11.20
C ILE A 93 -0.74 -17.19 11.54
N GLY A 94 -1.72 -17.80 10.87
CA GLY A 94 -1.98 -19.24 10.94
C GLY A 94 -0.96 -20.05 10.14
N GLU A 95 -0.98 -21.38 10.32
CA GLU A 95 -0.04 -22.31 9.67
C GLU A 95 -0.05 -22.23 8.13
N ASP A 96 -1.16 -21.79 7.56
CA ASP A 96 -1.35 -21.62 6.12
C ASP A 96 -1.00 -20.20 5.62
N GLY A 97 -0.42 -19.36 6.49
CA GLY A 97 -0.05 -17.98 6.21
C GLY A 97 -1.21 -16.98 6.17
N TRP A 98 -2.44 -17.40 6.46
CA TRP A 98 -3.61 -16.53 6.57
C TRP A 98 -3.82 -16.05 8.00
N CYS A 99 -4.49 -14.91 8.15
CA CYS A 99 -4.90 -14.43 9.46
C CYS A 99 -5.83 -15.46 10.14
N VAL A 100 -5.56 -15.81 11.41
CA VAL A 100 -6.39 -16.76 12.19
C VAL A 100 -7.83 -16.29 12.39
N HIS A 101 -8.09 -14.98 12.27
CA HIS A 101 -9.44 -14.41 12.34
C HIS A 101 -10.12 -14.27 10.97
N TYR A 102 -9.47 -14.68 9.88
CA TYR A 102 -10.08 -14.63 8.55
C TYR A 102 -10.92 -15.88 8.30
N ASP A 103 -12.23 -15.68 8.22
CA ASP A 103 -13.14 -16.73 7.79
C ASP A 103 -13.10 -16.84 6.26
N LYS A 104 -12.53 -17.93 5.76
CA LYS A 104 -12.35 -18.16 4.32
C LYS A 104 -13.67 -18.40 3.57
N SER A 105 -14.71 -18.85 4.26
CA SER A 105 -16.01 -19.18 3.66
C SER A 105 -16.82 -17.91 3.35
N SER A 106 -16.93 -17.04 4.34
CA SER A 106 -17.62 -15.76 4.27
C SER A 106 -16.73 -14.63 3.77
N ARG A 107 -15.41 -14.84 3.74
CA ARG A 107 -14.38 -13.86 3.39
C ARG A 107 -14.42 -12.60 4.26
N LYS A 108 -14.66 -12.80 5.56
CA LYS A 108 -14.77 -11.74 6.57
C LYS A 108 -13.80 -11.96 7.71
N CYS A 109 -13.42 -10.87 8.36
CA CYS A 109 -12.65 -10.93 9.61
C CYS A 109 -13.63 -11.06 10.79
N SER A 110 -13.44 -12.08 11.64
CA SER A 110 -14.30 -12.31 12.81
C SER A 110 -14.18 -11.21 13.86
N ILE A 111 -13.05 -10.50 13.91
CA ILE A 111 -12.80 -9.37 14.81
C ILE A 111 -12.84 -8.02 14.08
N TYR A 112 -13.68 -7.87 13.03
CA TYR A 112 -13.62 -6.69 12.13
C TYR A 112 -13.61 -5.33 12.86
N ALA A 113 -14.43 -5.20 13.92
CA ALA A 113 -14.55 -4.00 14.74
C ALA A 113 -13.30 -3.76 15.61
N GLU A 114 -12.69 -4.83 16.12
CA GLU A 114 -11.55 -4.82 17.05
C GLU A 114 -10.20 -5.01 16.33
N ARG A 115 -10.19 -4.98 15.00
CA ARG A 115 -8.97 -5.14 14.20
C ARG A 115 -7.86 -4.22 14.72
N PRO A 116 -6.63 -4.76 14.89
CA PRO A 116 -5.45 -3.97 15.18
C PRO A 116 -5.32 -2.82 14.20
N TYR A 117 -4.73 -1.70 14.64
CA TYR A 117 -4.62 -0.50 13.83
C TYR A 117 -3.94 -0.78 12.48
N PHE A 118 -2.87 -1.58 12.46
CA PHE A 118 -2.14 -1.92 11.23
C PHE A 118 -2.95 -2.77 10.23
N CYS A 119 -4.09 -3.35 10.63
CA CYS A 119 -5.01 -4.03 9.73
C CYS A 119 -6.00 -3.07 9.05
N ARG A 120 -5.94 -1.76 9.36
CA ARG A 120 -6.80 -0.72 8.78
C ARG A 120 -6.00 0.06 7.75
N VAL A 121 -6.60 0.28 6.60
CA VAL A 121 -6.01 1.06 5.51
C VAL A 121 -6.59 2.45 5.60
N GLU A 122 -5.97 3.28 6.45
CA GLU A 122 -6.38 4.66 6.72
C GLU A 122 -5.18 5.59 6.56
N PRO A 123 -5.40 6.87 6.18
CA PRO A 123 -4.31 7.81 5.93
C PRO A 123 -3.34 7.95 7.10
N GLU A 124 -3.87 8.04 8.32
CA GLU A 124 -3.09 8.27 9.53
C GLU A 124 -2.19 7.07 9.87
N ILE A 125 -2.62 5.86 9.52
CA ILE A 125 -1.84 4.64 9.70
C ILE A 125 -0.74 4.54 8.64
N PHE A 126 -1.03 4.91 7.40
CA PHE A 126 -0.05 4.95 6.31
C PHE A 126 1.04 6.00 6.55
N ASP A 127 0.67 7.14 7.14
CA ASP A 127 1.64 8.14 7.60
C ASP A 127 2.53 7.56 8.71
N LYS A 128 1.94 6.94 9.74
CA LYS A 128 2.68 6.36 10.86
C LYS A 128 3.64 5.24 10.44
N LEU A 129 3.17 4.26 9.65
CA LEU A 129 3.93 3.05 9.32
C LEU A 129 4.88 3.26 8.14
N TYR A 130 4.57 4.19 7.23
CA TYR A 130 5.29 4.30 5.95
C TYR A 130 5.68 5.74 5.59
N GLY A 131 5.40 6.75 6.44
CA GLY A 131 5.68 8.15 6.13
C GLY A 131 4.95 8.66 4.87
N ILE A 132 3.80 8.06 4.55
CA ILE A 132 3.01 8.43 3.37
C ILE A 132 2.01 9.52 3.75
N ASP A 133 2.26 10.73 3.25
CA ASP A 133 1.37 11.88 3.41
C ASP A 133 -0.05 11.59 2.88
N LYS A 134 -1.07 12.12 3.58
CA LYS A 134 -2.49 11.97 3.25
C LYS A 134 -2.85 12.33 1.81
N LYS A 135 -2.13 13.25 1.16
CA LYS A 135 -2.32 13.61 -0.26
C LYS A 135 -1.92 12.50 -1.22
N LYS A 136 -1.01 11.60 -0.79
CA LYS A 136 -0.57 10.43 -1.57
C LYS A 136 -1.28 9.14 -1.16
N PHE A 137 -2.01 9.16 -0.05
CA PHE A 137 -2.67 7.98 0.52
C PHE A 137 -3.44 7.17 -0.53
N ASN A 138 -4.35 7.80 -1.28
CA ASN A 138 -5.20 7.08 -2.23
C ASN A 138 -4.37 6.33 -3.27
N LYS A 139 -3.39 7.00 -3.88
CA LYS A 139 -2.49 6.40 -4.86
C LYS A 139 -1.72 5.21 -4.28
N GLU A 140 -1.09 5.38 -3.13
CA GLU A 140 -0.22 4.36 -2.53
C GLU A 140 -1.03 3.20 -1.95
N ALA A 141 -2.16 3.47 -1.31
CA ALA A 141 -3.08 2.44 -0.80
C ALA A 141 -3.69 1.62 -1.96
N CYS A 142 -4.07 2.27 -3.07
CA CYS A 142 -4.56 1.56 -4.25
C CYS A 142 -3.46 0.66 -4.83
N SER A 143 -2.23 1.18 -4.98
CA SER A 143 -1.11 0.38 -5.47
C SER A 143 -0.84 -0.83 -4.57
N CYS A 144 -0.79 -0.62 -3.25
CA CYS A 144 -0.54 -1.69 -2.29
C CYS A 144 -1.63 -2.78 -2.29
N CYS A 145 -2.90 -2.38 -2.38
CA CYS A 145 -3.99 -3.34 -2.51
C CYS A 145 -3.93 -4.10 -3.84
N VAL A 146 -3.62 -3.44 -4.97
CA VAL A 146 -3.45 -4.10 -6.28
C VAL A 146 -2.37 -5.17 -6.22
N ASP A 147 -1.19 -4.85 -5.67
CA ASP A 147 -0.08 -5.79 -5.59
C ASP A 147 -0.40 -6.96 -4.66
N THR A 148 -1.04 -6.67 -3.53
CA THR A 148 -1.47 -7.70 -2.58
C THR A 148 -2.49 -8.64 -3.23
N ILE A 149 -3.50 -8.11 -3.91
CA ILE A 149 -4.51 -8.93 -4.61
C ILE A 149 -3.85 -9.78 -5.70
N LYS A 150 -2.93 -9.22 -6.48
CA LYS A 150 -2.20 -9.98 -7.51
C LYS A 150 -1.37 -11.11 -6.92
N ALA A 151 -0.71 -10.89 -5.79
CA ALA A 151 0.09 -11.92 -5.14
C ALA A 151 -0.76 -13.05 -4.56
N VAL A 152 -1.98 -12.73 -4.08
CA VAL A 152 -2.86 -13.71 -3.43
C VAL A 152 -3.73 -14.47 -4.43
N TYR A 153 -4.33 -13.76 -5.39
CA TYR A 153 -5.35 -14.31 -6.31
C TYR A 153 -4.92 -14.32 -7.78
N GLY A 154 -3.82 -13.63 -8.13
CA GLY A 154 -3.34 -13.52 -9.51
C GLY A 154 -3.81 -12.26 -10.24
N THR A 155 -3.19 -12.00 -11.40
CA THR A 155 -3.41 -10.80 -12.22
C THR A 155 -4.74 -10.76 -12.97
N HIS A 156 -5.43 -11.90 -13.08
CA HIS A 156 -6.71 -12.06 -13.78
C HIS A 156 -7.83 -12.47 -12.82
N SER A 157 -7.72 -12.09 -11.54
CA SER A 157 -8.67 -12.43 -10.50
C SER A 157 -9.89 -11.51 -10.50
N GLU A 158 -11.07 -12.05 -10.17
CA GLU A 158 -12.28 -11.24 -10.00
C GLU A 158 -12.12 -10.20 -8.88
N GLU A 159 -11.35 -10.51 -7.84
CA GLU A 159 -11.05 -9.61 -6.73
C GLU A 159 -10.33 -8.35 -7.23
N LEU A 160 -9.38 -8.52 -8.17
CA LEU A 160 -8.65 -7.40 -8.76
C LEU A 160 -9.54 -6.56 -9.66
N GLU A 161 -10.38 -7.19 -10.48
CA GLU A 161 -11.33 -6.49 -11.34
C GLU A 161 -12.33 -5.67 -10.51
N LYS A 162 -12.92 -6.27 -9.47
CA LYS A 162 -13.86 -5.60 -8.54
C LYS A 162 -13.17 -4.43 -7.83
N PHE A 163 -11.94 -4.61 -7.36
CA PHE A 163 -11.17 -3.55 -6.71
C PHE A 163 -10.89 -2.37 -7.66
N ASN A 164 -10.38 -2.66 -8.87
CA ASN A 164 -10.11 -1.65 -9.88
C ASN A 164 -11.38 -0.87 -10.24
N HIS A 165 -12.49 -1.56 -10.48
CA HIS A 165 -13.75 -0.90 -10.78
C HIS A 165 -14.19 0.05 -9.65
N ALA A 166 -14.05 -0.39 -8.38
CA ALA A 166 -14.44 0.41 -7.23
C ALA A 166 -13.61 1.70 -7.10
N ILE A 167 -12.27 1.62 -7.18
CA ILE A 167 -11.40 2.78 -6.97
C ILE A 167 -11.47 3.83 -8.08
N TRP A 168 -11.91 3.44 -9.29
CA TRP A 168 -12.07 4.35 -10.42
C TRP A 168 -13.50 4.87 -10.58
N SER A 169 -14.51 4.17 -10.06
CA SER A 169 -15.92 4.60 -10.11
C SER A 169 -16.26 5.67 -9.06
N SER A 170 -15.55 5.69 -7.93
CA SER A 170 -15.76 6.63 -6.82
C SER A 170 -15.43 8.09 -7.13
N GLY A 171 -14.66 8.37 -8.19
CA GLY A 171 -14.33 9.74 -8.61
C GLY A 171 -15.30 10.40 -9.58
N SER A 172 -16.52 9.87 -9.74
CA SER A 172 -17.56 10.36 -10.67
C SER A 172 -18.81 10.93 -9.99
N LYS A 173 -18.76 11.20 -8.68
CA LYS A 173 -19.83 11.89 -7.95
C LYS A 173 -19.39 13.28 -7.53
#